data_AF-A0A818QG88-F1
#
_entry.id   AF-A0A818QG88-F1
#
_cell.length_a   1.000
_cell.length_b   1.000
_cell.length_c   1.000
_cell.angle_alpha   90.00
_cell.angle_beta   90.00
_cell.angle_gamma   90.00
#
_symmetry.space_group_name_H-M   'P 1'
#
loop_
_entity.id
_entity.type
_entity.pdbx_description
1 polymer ?
#
loop_
_entity_poly.entity_id
_entity_poly.type
_entity_poly.pdbx_seq_one_letter_code
_entity_poly.pdbx_strand_id
1 'polypeptide(L)'
;MMMKLFFFFVFFNIQLTQHASINVLTKNDCTYKDGRFGSINLSQVGLKHGIPAFRHIHKDDFYYSYNPCYSFSEEPSCINVAICQTYKDQSVSFILGYNSIVTWSISMDGKATLIYSADDRQSIVNLVCSQELDQLIINGEYEHKQYNLTLSSKCACWNEC
;
A
#
# COMPACT_ATOMS: atom_id res chain seq x y z
N MET A 1 54.55 -41.78 39.96
CA MET A 1 54.13 -40.37 39.82
C MET A 1 52.96 -40.34 38.83
N MET A 2 51.72 -40.44 39.33
CA MET A 2 50.51 -40.49 38.49
C MET A 2 50.03 -39.09 38.16
N MET A 3 50.00 -38.74 36.88
CA MET A 3 49.46 -37.48 36.37
C MET A 3 47.96 -37.66 36.05
N LYS A 4 47.09 -37.04 36.84
CA LYS A 4 45.63 -37.03 36.61
C LYS A 4 45.29 -35.96 35.58
N LEU A 5 44.68 -36.38 34.47
CA LEU A 5 44.20 -35.54 33.38
C LEU A 5 42.79 -35.02 33.74
N PHE A 6 42.64 -33.71 33.93
CA PHE A 6 41.34 -33.06 34.15
C PHE A 6 40.77 -32.57 32.82
N PHE A 7 39.64 -33.13 32.39
CA PHE A 7 38.87 -32.62 31.25
C PHE A 7 37.86 -31.57 31.73
N PHE A 8 38.04 -30.32 31.31
CA PHE A 8 37.05 -29.25 31.48
C PHE A 8 36.04 -29.31 30.34
N PHE A 9 34.79 -29.67 30.64
CA PHE A 9 33.65 -29.51 29.73
C PHE A 9 33.11 -28.09 29.85
N VAL A 10 33.31 -27.27 28.82
CA VAL A 10 32.71 -25.94 28.70
C VAL A 10 31.32 -26.11 28.06
N PHE A 11 30.27 -25.82 28.83
CA PHE A 11 28.89 -25.77 28.33
C PHE A 11 28.68 -24.48 27.53
N PHE A 12 28.64 -24.58 26.21
CA PHE A 12 28.20 -23.50 25.33
C PHE A 12 26.67 -23.33 25.46
N ASN A 13 26.23 -22.24 26.09
CA ASN A 13 24.84 -21.82 26.06
C ASN A 13 24.57 -21.15 24.70
N ILE A 14 23.94 -21.87 23.78
CA ILE A 14 23.44 -21.30 22.53
C ILE A 14 22.06 -20.72 22.82
N GLN A 15 21.97 -19.39 22.97
CA GLN A 15 20.66 -18.72 22.95
C GLN A 15 20.18 -18.60 21.50
N LEU A 16 19.07 -19.27 21.20
CA LEU A 16 18.33 -19.13 19.95
C LEU A 16 17.62 -17.76 19.93
N THR A 17 18.21 -16.80 19.22
CA THR A 17 17.52 -15.55 18.87
C THR A 17 16.48 -15.85 17.78
N GLN A 18 15.20 -15.76 18.13
CA GLN A 18 14.12 -15.75 17.13
C GLN A 18 14.20 -14.43 16.36
N HIS A 19 14.70 -14.50 15.13
CA HIS A 19 14.58 -13.40 14.16
C HIS A 19 13.10 -13.27 13.78
N ALA A 20 12.44 -12.20 14.26
CA ALA A 20 11.20 -11.73 13.66
C ALA A 20 11.50 -11.40 12.20
N SER A 21 10.98 -12.21 11.28
CA SER A 21 11.09 -11.96 9.86
C SER A 21 10.25 -10.72 9.54
N ILE A 22 10.90 -9.57 9.42
CA ILE A 22 10.30 -8.42 8.76
C ILE A 22 10.13 -8.84 7.30
N ASN A 23 8.90 -9.21 6.93
CA ASN A 23 8.52 -9.39 5.54
C ASN A 23 8.64 -8.02 4.88
N VAL A 24 9.84 -7.70 4.38
CA VAL A 24 10.03 -6.62 3.41
C VAL A 24 9.28 -7.08 2.17
N LEU A 25 8.02 -6.64 2.05
CA LEU A 25 7.17 -6.89 0.90
C LEU A 25 7.87 -6.32 -0.34
N THR A 26 8.48 -7.19 -1.11
CA THR A 26 9.08 -6.83 -2.38
C THR A 26 7.95 -6.65 -3.41
N LYS A 27 7.84 -5.44 -3.94
CA LYS A 27 7.41 -5.14 -5.32
C LYS A 27 5.95 -5.51 -5.70
N ASN A 28 5.12 -4.48 -5.88
CA ASN A 28 3.83 -4.53 -6.58
C ASN A 28 2.87 -5.66 -6.14
N ASP A 29 2.85 -6.02 -4.85
CA ASP A 29 1.93 -7.06 -4.40
C ASP A 29 0.54 -6.46 -4.20
N CYS A 30 -0.22 -6.49 -5.29
CA CYS A 30 -1.65 -6.23 -5.38
C CYS A 30 -2.50 -7.14 -4.50
N THR A 31 -1.89 -8.22 -4.03
CA THR A 31 -2.54 -9.23 -3.23
C THR A 31 -2.03 -9.12 -1.82
N TYR A 32 -2.97 -9.03 -0.88
CA TYR A 32 -2.71 -9.24 0.52
C TYR A 32 -3.30 -10.57 0.97
N LYS A 33 -2.60 -11.31 1.83
CA LYS A 33 -3.07 -12.57 2.41
C LYS A 33 -3.02 -12.48 3.94
N ASP A 34 -4.16 -12.63 4.58
CA ASP A 34 -4.33 -12.77 6.03
C ASP A 34 -4.80 -14.19 6.36
N GLY A 35 -4.21 -14.82 7.37
CA GLY A 35 -4.61 -16.17 7.78
C GLY A 35 -6.01 -16.26 8.42
N ARG A 36 -6.59 -15.15 8.87
CA ARG A 36 -7.90 -15.08 9.53
C ARG A 36 -9.00 -14.69 8.56
N PHE A 37 -8.73 -13.72 7.68
CA PHE A 37 -9.75 -13.16 6.79
C PHE A 37 -9.69 -13.69 5.35
N GLY A 38 -8.52 -14.18 4.90
CA GLY A 38 -8.31 -14.67 3.54
C GLY A 38 -7.46 -13.71 2.69
N SER A 39 -7.78 -13.55 1.41
CA SER A 39 -7.03 -12.67 0.50
C SER A 39 -7.82 -11.49 -0.04
N ILE A 40 -7.16 -10.35 -0.22
CA ILE A 40 -7.65 -9.22 -1.02
C ILE A 40 -6.74 -9.10 -2.24
N ASN A 41 -7.32 -8.95 -3.44
CA ASN A 41 -6.56 -8.84 -4.68
C ASN A 41 -7.10 -7.71 -5.57
N LEU A 42 -6.39 -6.59 -5.61
CA LEU A 42 -6.82 -5.38 -6.33
C LEU A 42 -6.37 -5.34 -7.80
N SER A 43 -5.76 -6.42 -8.31
CA SER A 43 -5.21 -6.44 -9.67
C SER A 43 -6.24 -6.21 -10.78
N GLN A 44 -7.51 -6.52 -10.52
CA GLN A 44 -8.62 -6.29 -11.47
C GLN A 44 -9.18 -4.87 -11.42
N VAL A 45 -8.96 -4.14 -10.32
CA VAL A 45 -9.40 -2.75 -10.16
C VAL A 45 -8.45 -1.80 -10.91
N GLY A 46 -7.16 -2.11 -10.89
CA GLY A 46 -6.14 -1.33 -11.57
C GLY A 46 -6.14 -1.54 -13.08
N LEU A 47 -5.90 -0.46 -13.84
CA LEU A 47 -5.69 -0.56 -15.28
C LEU A 47 -4.21 -0.72 -15.60
N LYS A 48 -3.91 -1.69 -16.48
CA LYS A 48 -2.58 -1.83 -17.07
C LYS A 48 -2.38 -0.74 -18.14
N HIS A 49 -1.14 -0.58 -18.60
CA HIS A 49 -0.76 0.33 -19.69
C HIS A 49 -0.58 1.82 -19.34
N GLY A 50 -0.34 2.13 -18.06
CA GLY A 50 0.11 3.45 -17.66
C GLY A 50 -0.98 4.52 -17.65
N ILE A 51 -2.25 4.11 -17.58
CA ILE A 51 -3.42 4.99 -17.46
C ILE A 51 -4.09 4.70 -16.12
N PRO A 52 -4.53 5.72 -15.36
CA PRO A 52 -5.20 5.48 -14.09
C PRO A 52 -6.61 4.92 -14.24
N ALA A 53 -6.97 3.94 -13.39
CA ALA A 53 -8.33 3.40 -13.31
C ALA A 53 -9.36 4.45 -12.91
N PHE A 54 -8.99 5.34 -11.99
CA PHE A 54 -9.79 6.48 -11.58
C PHE A 54 -9.07 7.74 -11.99
N ARG A 55 -9.57 8.43 -13.02
CA ARG A 55 -8.90 9.57 -13.63
C ARG A 55 -9.64 10.87 -13.38
N HIS A 56 -8.90 11.91 -13.00
CA HIS A 56 -9.40 13.28 -12.85
C HIS A 56 -10.67 13.41 -12.00
N ILE A 57 -10.72 12.70 -10.87
CA ILE A 57 -11.79 12.85 -9.88
C ILE A 57 -11.67 14.25 -9.27
N HIS A 58 -12.69 15.07 -9.46
CA HIS A 58 -12.69 16.47 -9.00
C HIS A 58 -12.99 16.58 -7.51
N LYS A 59 -12.15 17.31 -6.77
CA LYS A 59 -12.39 17.67 -5.38
C LYS A 59 -11.73 19.03 -5.09
N ASP A 60 -12.55 19.98 -4.66
CA ASP A 60 -12.17 21.37 -4.41
C ASP A 60 -11.48 21.99 -5.65
N ASP A 61 -10.27 22.52 -5.53
CA ASP A 61 -9.52 23.12 -6.66
C ASP A 61 -8.62 22.14 -7.42
N PHE A 62 -8.80 20.84 -7.18
CA PHE A 62 -7.91 19.79 -7.67
C PHE A 62 -8.63 18.66 -8.40
N TYR A 63 -7.89 18.03 -9.31
CA TYR A 63 -8.19 16.72 -9.86
C TYR A 63 -7.27 15.68 -9.24
N TYR A 64 -7.81 14.49 -8.99
CA TYR A 64 -7.07 13.36 -8.46
C TYR A 64 -7.15 12.18 -9.43
N SER A 65 -6.03 11.54 -9.65
CA SER A 65 -5.94 10.28 -10.39
C SER A 65 -5.34 9.20 -9.51
N TYR A 66 -5.92 8.01 -9.54
CA TYR A 66 -5.47 6.84 -8.78
C TYR A 66 -5.51 5.60 -9.65
N ASN A 67 -4.46 4.78 -9.52
CA ASN A 67 -4.43 3.45 -10.06
C ASN A 67 -3.87 2.50 -9.00
N PRO A 68 -4.69 1.63 -8.39
CA PRO A 68 -4.13 0.55 -7.60
C PRO A 68 -3.26 -0.31 -8.52
N CYS A 69 -2.25 -0.97 -7.95
CA CYS A 69 -1.45 -2.02 -8.59
C CYS A 69 -0.49 -1.64 -9.71
N TYR A 70 -0.84 -0.68 -10.55
CA TYR A 70 -0.11 -0.37 -11.76
C TYR A 70 0.23 1.10 -11.79
N SER A 71 1.52 1.41 -11.97
CA SER A 71 1.95 2.80 -12.10
C SER A 71 1.41 3.42 -13.37
N PHE A 72 1.11 4.71 -13.30
CA PHE A 72 0.74 5.54 -14.45
C PHE A 72 1.60 6.80 -14.49
N SER A 73 1.53 7.50 -15.62
CA SER A 73 2.16 8.80 -15.78
C SER A 73 1.17 9.79 -16.38
N GLU A 74 1.10 10.99 -15.82
CA GLU A 74 0.27 12.10 -16.28
C GLU A 74 1.05 13.42 -16.18
N GLU A 75 0.85 14.28 -17.16
CA GLU A 75 1.41 15.64 -17.17
C GLU A 75 0.79 16.50 -16.05
N PRO A 76 1.48 17.56 -15.58
CA PRO A 76 2.85 17.95 -15.95
C PRO A 76 4.00 17.23 -15.22
N SER A 77 3.77 16.46 -14.15
CA SER A 77 4.89 15.98 -13.30
C SER A 77 4.69 14.63 -12.61
N CYS A 78 3.57 13.95 -12.81
CA CYS A 78 3.32 12.66 -12.18
C CYS A 78 3.87 11.53 -13.04
N ILE A 79 5.03 11.00 -12.67
CA ILE A 79 5.72 9.95 -13.46
C ILE A 79 5.83 8.65 -12.65
N ASN A 80 5.31 7.56 -13.20
CA ASN A 80 5.33 6.22 -12.60
C ASN A 80 4.69 6.14 -11.20
N VAL A 81 3.63 6.91 -10.96
CA VAL A 81 2.97 7.06 -9.66
C VAL A 81 1.78 6.12 -9.50
N ALA A 82 1.35 5.91 -8.26
CA ALA A 82 0.06 5.30 -7.94
C ALA A 82 -1.04 6.36 -7.81
N ILE A 83 -0.72 7.53 -7.27
CA ILE A 83 -1.68 8.61 -7.00
C ILE A 83 -1.07 9.94 -7.42
N CYS A 84 -1.84 10.72 -8.16
CA CYS A 84 -1.50 12.07 -8.59
C CYS A 84 -2.61 13.05 -8.19
N GLN A 85 -2.22 14.25 -7.81
CA GLN A 85 -3.11 15.40 -7.67
C GLN A 85 -2.64 16.51 -8.59
N THR A 86 -3.55 17.16 -9.28
CA THR A 86 -3.25 18.23 -10.23
C THR A 86 -4.19 19.39 -9.98
N TYR A 87 -3.70 20.63 -10.05
CA TYR A 87 -4.60 21.78 -10.01
C TYR A 87 -5.59 21.72 -11.18
N LYS A 88 -6.78 22.31 -10.98
CA LYS A 88 -7.82 22.32 -12.01
C LYS A 88 -7.39 22.97 -13.33
N ASP A 89 -6.50 23.95 -13.27
CA ASP A 89 -5.90 24.61 -14.44
C ASP A 89 -4.73 23.81 -15.05
N GLN A 90 -4.39 22.65 -14.50
CA GLN A 90 -3.31 21.75 -14.92
C GLN A 90 -1.91 22.38 -14.86
N SER A 91 -1.75 23.49 -14.14
CA SER A 91 -0.48 24.21 -14.03
C SER A 91 0.57 23.46 -13.22
N VAL A 92 0.15 22.75 -12.17
CA VAL A 92 1.04 22.06 -11.23
C VAL A 92 0.42 20.73 -10.82
N SER A 93 1.26 19.70 -10.74
CA SER A 93 0.93 18.37 -10.23
C SER A 93 1.79 18.01 -9.02
N PHE A 94 1.20 17.25 -8.10
CA PHE A 94 1.81 16.70 -6.91
C PHE A 94 1.70 15.18 -6.93
N ILE A 95 2.83 14.52 -6.71
CA ILE A 95 2.87 13.08 -6.53
C ILE A 95 2.41 12.77 -5.11
N LEU A 96 1.37 11.95 -4.97
CA LEU A 96 0.81 11.62 -3.66
C LEU A 96 1.13 10.19 -3.21
N GLY A 97 1.81 9.40 -4.05
CA GLY A 97 2.23 8.04 -3.70
C GLY A 97 2.72 7.22 -4.88
N TYR A 98 3.63 6.28 -4.62
CA TYR A 98 4.17 5.33 -5.60
C TYR A 98 3.73 3.89 -5.31
N ASN A 99 3.45 3.10 -6.35
CA ASN A 99 3.15 1.66 -6.19
C ASN A 99 4.35 0.86 -5.62
N SER A 100 5.57 1.37 -5.79
CA SER A 100 6.78 0.78 -5.21
C SER A 100 6.93 1.03 -3.71
N ILE A 101 6.17 1.97 -3.15
CA ILE A 101 6.23 2.38 -1.73
C ILE A 101 4.80 2.35 -1.17
N VAL A 102 4.25 1.14 -1.09
CA VAL A 102 2.93 0.87 -0.53
C VAL A 102 3.02 -0.09 0.64
N THR A 103 2.27 0.20 1.70
CA THR A 103 2.13 -0.67 2.87
C THR A 103 0.66 -1.03 3.07
N TRP A 104 0.39 -2.31 3.33
CA TRP A 104 -0.92 -2.79 3.77
C TRP A 104 -1.03 -2.67 5.30
N SER A 105 -2.15 -2.12 5.76
CA SER A 105 -2.53 -2.08 7.18
C SER A 105 -3.88 -2.74 7.36
N ILE A 106 -3.95 -3.75 8.22
CA ILE A 106 -5.17 -4.52 8.51
C ILE A 106 -5.53 -4.33 9.97
N SER A 107 -6.74 -3.82 10.23
CA SER A 107 -7.27 -3.67 11.58
C SER A 107 -7.74 -5.02 12.16
N MET A 108 -8.00 -5.04 13.47
CA MET A 108 -8.50 -6.25 14.13
C MET A 108 -9.88 -6.69 13.63
N ASP A 109 -10.70 -5.77 13.12
CA ASP A 109 -12.01 -6.04 12.50
C ASP A 109 -11.92 -6.34 10.99
N GLY A 110 -10.71 -6.52 10.46
CA GLY A 110 -10.49 -6.94 9.07
C GLY A 110 -10.67 -5.83 8.03
N LYS A 111 -10.69 -4.56 8.44
CA LYS A 111 -10.64 -3.44 7.50
C LYS A 111 -9.23 -3.30 6.98
N ALA A 112 -9.13 -3.16 5.66
CA ALA A 112 -7.87 -3.02 4.97
C ALA A 112 -7.65 -1.58 4.52
N THR A 113 -6.42 -1.11 4.69
CA THR A 113 -5.98 0.21 4.27
C THR A 113 -4.66 0.08 3.52
N LEU A 114 -4.54 0.79 2.41
CA LEU A 114 -3.28 0.96 1.69
C LEU A 114 -2.69 2.31 2.04
N ILE A 115 -1.40 2.32 2.32
CA ILE A 115 -0.66 3.53 2.65
C ILE A 115 0.43 3.69 1.59
N TYR A 116 0.26 4.66 0.71
CA TYR A 116 1.24 5.02 -0.32
C TYR A 116 2.05 6.23 0.15
N SER A 117 3.35 6.22 -0.11
CA SER A 117 4.24 7.34 0.25
C SER A 117 4.95 7.93 -0.97
N ALA A 118 5.18 9.25 -0.94
CA ALA A 118 5.99 9.98 -1.90
C ALA A 118 6.66 11.19 -1.23
N ASP A 119 7.99 11.19 -1.12
CA ASP A 119 8.77 12.23 -0.43
C ASP A 119 8.21 12.57 0.96
N ASP A 120 7.55 13.73 1.08
CA ASP A 120 6.93 14.28 2.28
C ASP A 120 5.40 14.15 2.31
N ARG A 121 4.82 13.39 1.39
CA ARG A 121 3.38 13.15 1.23
C ARG A 121 3.03 11.68 1.44
N GLN A 122 1.83 11.48 1.96
CA GLN A 122 1.26 10.16 2.17
C GLN A 122 -0.21 10.13 1.75
N SER A 123 -0.60 9.06 1.07
CA SER A 123 -2.00 8.78 0.76
C SER A 123 -2.48 7.53 1.47
N ILE A 124 -3.59 7.65 2.16
CA ILE A 124 -4.26 6.59 2.89
C ILE A 124 -5.53 6.23 2.12
N VAL A 125 -5.54 5.04 1.52
CA VAL A 125 -6.69 4.51 0.77
C VAL A 125 -7.41 3.48 1.63
N ASN A 126 -8.58 3.83 2.12
CA ASN A 126 -9.44 2.91 2.87
C ASN A 126 -10.20 2.01 1.89
N LEU A 127 -10.08 0.69 2.07
CA LEU A 127 -10.78 -0.29 1.23
C LEU A 127 -12.14 -0.60 1.84
N VAL A 128 -13.19 -0.45 1.04
CA VAL A 128 -14.57 -0.76 1.40
C VAL A 128 -15.09 -1.86 0.51
N CYS A 129 -15.43 -3.00 1.11
CA CYS A 129 -16.08 -4.09 0.40
C CYS A 129 -17.47 -3.63 -0.10
N SER A 130 -17.70 -3.76 -1.41
CA SER A 130 -18.98 -3.43 -2.05
C SER A 130 -19.24 -4.41 -3.20
N GLN A 131 -20.50 -4.79 -3.42
CA GLN A 131 -20.88 -5.59 -4.60
C GLN A 131 -21.25 -4.71 -5.81
N GLU A 132 -21.20 -3.39 -5.63
CA GLU A 132 -21.43 -2.41 -6.69
C GLU A 132 -20.18 -2.20 -7.55
N LEU A 133 -20.33 -1.36 -8.58
CA LEU A 133 -19.21 -0.92 -9.41
C LEU A 133 -18.11 -0.23 -8.59
N ASP A 134 -16.87 -0.39 -9.06
CA ASP A 134 -15.70 0.21 -8.43
C ASP A 134 -15.84 1.74 -8.38
N GLN A 135 -15.63 2.30 -7.19
CA GLN A 135 -15.79 3.74 -6.93
C GLN A 135 -14.65 4.27 -6.07
N LEU A 136 -14.10 5.40 -6.48
CA LEU A 136 -13.14 6.17 -5.69
C LEU A 136 -13.77 7.46 -5.17
N ILE A 137 -13.66 7.70 -3.88
CA ILE A 137 -14.04 8.95 -3.22
C ILE A 137 -12.78 9.62 -2.68
N ILE A 138 -12.60 10.91 -3.00
CA ILE A 138 -11.53 11.74 -2.45
C ILE A 138 -12.07 12.45 -1.21
N ASN A 139 -11.60 12.04 -0.03
CA ASN A 139 -12.00 12.67 1.23
C ASN A 139 -11.23 13.98 1.47
N GLY A 140 -10.07 14.14 0.83
CA GLY A 140 -9.23 15.33 0.88
C GLY A 140 -8.00 15.18 1.76
N GLU A 141 -7.32 16.28 2.01
CA GLU A 141 -6.18 16.38 2.93
C GLU A 141 -6.70 16.57 4.37
N TYR A 142 -6.32 15.68 5.29
CA TYR A 142 -6.79 15.72 6.69
C TYR A 142 -5.72 16.30 7.64
N GLU A 143 -4.47 15.91 7.43
CA GLU A 143 -3.29 16.51 8.06
C GLU A 143 -2.36 17.00 6.96
N HIS A 144 -1.41 17.87 7.31
CA HIS A 144 -0.49 18.45 6.34
C HIS A 144 0.19 17.33 5.52
N LYS A 145 -0.06 17.32 4.21
CA LYS A 145 0.44 16.36 3.22
C LYS A 145 -0.02 14.91 3.40
N GLN A 146 -1.09 14.70 4.16
CA GLN A 146 -1.74 13.39 4.32
C GLN A 146 -3.15 13.39 3.69
N TYR A 147 -3.31 12.58 2.65
CA TYR A 147 -4.49 12.53 1.81
C TYR A 147 -5.30 11.27 2.10
N ASN A 148 -6.60 11.41 2.35
CA ASN A 148 -7.50 10.30 2.57
C ASN A 148 -8.37 10.04 1.34
N LEU A 149 -8.41 8.78 0.92
CA LEU A 149 -9.23 8.27 -0.17
C LEU A 149 -10.02 7.06 0.32
N THR A 150 -11.16 6.81 -0.31
CA THR A 150 -11.96 5.60 -0.10
C THR A 150 -12.16 4.89 -1.42
N LEU A 151 -11.68 3.66 -1.53
CA LEU A 151 -11.93 2.78 -2.67
C LEU A 151 -13.00 1.77 -2.27
N SER A 152 -14.18 1.86 -2.88
CA SER A 152 -15.22 0.84 -2.79
C SER A 152 -15.11 -0.09 -3.98
N SER A 153 -15.03 -1.40 -3.75
CA SER A 153 -14.87 -2.39 -4.82
C SER A 153 -15.27 -3.79 -4.35
N LYS A 154 -15.68 -4.64 -5.29
CA LYS A 154 -15.81 -6.08 -5.03
C LYS A 154 -14.45 -6.68 -4.65
N CYS A 155 -13.38 -6.25 -5.28
CA CYS A 155 -12.03 -6.75 -5.00
C CYS A 155 -11.43 -6.21 -3.70
N ALA A 156 -12.10 -5.26 -3.02
CA ALA A 156 -11.78 -4.88 -1.64
C ALA A 156 -12.38 -5.86 -0.60
N CYS A 157 -13.26 -6.77 -1.03
CA CYS A 157 -13.79 -7.84 -0.19
C CYS A 157 -12.79 -9.01 -0.09
N TRP A 158 -12.76 -9.67 1.06
CA TRP A 158 -11.96 -10.87 1.26
C TRP A 158 -12.46 -12.03 0.38
N ASN A 159 -11.55 -12.62 -0.40
CA ASN A 159 -11.71 -13.80 -1.26
C ASN A 159 -12.66 -13.64 -2.46
N GLU A 160 -12.97 -12.40 -2.87
CA GLU A 160 -13.86 -12.14 -4.01
C GLU A 160 -13.11 -11.96 -5.34
N CYS A 161 -11.80 -11.74 -5.27
CA CYS A 161 -10.82 -11.64 -6.36
C CYS A 161 -9.51 -12.33 -5.89
#